data_AF-A0A7D4BEN6-F1
#
_entry.id   AF-A0A7D4BEN6-F1
#
_cell.length_a   1.000
_cell.length_b   1.000
_cell.length_c   1.000
_cell.angle_alpha   90.00
_cell.angle_beta   90.00
_cell.angle_gamma   90.00
#
_symmetry.space_group_name_H-M   'P 1'
#
loop_
_entity.id
_entity.type
_entity.pdbx_description
1 polymer ?
#
loop_
_entity_poly.entity_id
_entity_poly.type
_entity_poly.pdbx_seq_one_letter_code
_entity_poly.pdbx_strand_id
1 'polypeptide(L)'
;MKTQLARRCWPLLLAAGLLLSLAASAQTPLGQPSLDEAKVQIWCATARYVYADAGRPQLQRSLRCEGGNLQALAASLRPDSLRIYSVLYAPIEAKGRIYKGLKDNPARLTALVKAIIGKLKASPARQRDPARLEGLQTLEKKLTDYVQTGLPPTDPAPAPQAAADAGSGAGPAEAAEASATGPAPSSRAPAAAAEPLLDRFFAPLALILSILSLVLYGMLRLSLNRTLRELRRPASSPGQELTAAQRQQVEEVVARRVAEALRAAPAGPPAE
;
A
#
# COMPACT_ATOMS: atom_id res chain seq x y z
N MET A 1 48.35 35.02 -16.27
CA MET A 1 47.52 34.74 -15.06
C MET A 1 46.02 34.94 -15.33
N LYS A 2 45.40 34.21 -16.27
CA LYS A 2 43.99 34.44 -16.68
C LYS A 2 43.09 33.19 -16.77
N THR A 3 43.60 32.00 -16.41
CA THR A 3 42.88 30.72 -16.60
C THR A 3 42.38 30.05 -15.31
N GLN A 4 42.34 30.77 -14.19
CA GLN A 4 41.93 30.20 -12.89
C GLN A 4 40.48 30.51 -12.49
N LEU A 5 39.77 31.43 -13.16
CA LEU A 5 38.40 31.78 -12.75
C LEU A 5 37.30 30.86 -13.31
N ALA A 6 37.50 30.22 -14.47
CA ALA A 6 36.45 29.41 -15.09
C ALA A 6 36.19 28.06 -14.39
N ARG A 7 37.10 27.61 -13.51
CA ARG A 7 37.05 26.28 -12.89
C ARG A 7 36.28 26.23 -11.56
N ARG A 8 35.91 27.38 -11.00
CA ARG A 8 35.24 27.49 -9.70
C ARG A 8 33.72 27.70 -9.75
N CYS A 9 33.14 27.91 -10.93
CA CYS A 9 31.68 28.04 -11.09
C CYS A 9 30.97 26.71 -11.44
N TRP A 10 31.71 25.67 -11.82
CA TRP A 10 31.15 24.36 -12.14
C TRP A 10 30.51 23.62 -10.95
N PRO A 11 31.05 23.64 -9.71
CA PRO A 11 30.43 22.92 -8.59
C PRO A 11 29.17 23.62 -8.06
N LEU A 12 29.03 24.94 -8.28
CA LEU A 12 27.85 25.72 -7.89
C LEU A 12 26.64 25.43 -8.79
N LEU A 13 26.84 25.19 -10.07
CA LEU A 13 25.78 24.77 -11.00
C LEU A 13 25.31 23.32 -10.77
N LEU A 14 26.21 22.43 -10.37
CA LEU A 14 25.87 21.04 -10.00
C LEU A 14 25.14 20.95 -8.65
N ALA A 15 25.51 21.78 -7.67
CA ALA A 15 24.81 21.86 -6.39
C ALA A 15 23.38 22.42 -6.53
N ALA A 16 23.18 23.42 -7.42
CA ALA A 16 21.85 23.94 -7.75
C ALA A 16 20.99 22.90 -8.50
N GLY A 17 21.60 22.06 -9.34
CA GLY A 17 20.91 20.96 -10.04
C GLY A 17 20.44 19.84 -9.09
N LEU A 18 21.24 19.48 -8.08
CA LEU A 18 20.86 18.44 -7.11
C LEU A 18 19.76 18.86 -6.14
N LEU A 19 19.70 20.15 -5.78
CA LEU A 19 18.66 20.69 -4.89
C LEU A 19 17.28 20.80 -5.57
N LEU A 20 17.23 20.91 -6.91
CA LEU A 20 15.95 20.92 -7.64
C LEU A 20 15.33 19.52 -7.81
N SER A 21 16.13 18.47 -7.80
CA SER A 21 15.65 17.08 -7.93
C SER A 21 15.10 16.47 -6.63
N LEU A 22 15.33 17.09 -5.47
CA LEU A 22 14.81 16.60 -4.19
C LEU A 22 13.42 17.17 -3.83
N ALA A 23 12.99 18.24 -4.51
CA ALA A 23 11.69 18.87 -4.32
C ALA A 23 10.55 18.22 -5.14
N ALA A 24 10.80 17.10 -5.81
CA ALA A 24 9.76 16.35 -6.55
C ALA A 24 9.12 15.22 -5.72
N SER A 25 9.33 15.21 -4.41
CA SER A 25 8.60 14.33 -3.49
C SER A 25 7.26 14.98 -3.17
N ALA A 26 6.26 14.72 -4.01
CA ALA A 26 4.81 14.85 -3.78
C ALA A 26 4.40 15.42 -2.41
N GLN A 27 4.57 16.72 -2.20
CA GLN A 27 3.82 17.45 -1.17
C GLN A 27 2.44 17.67 -1.76
N THR A 28 1.55 16.68 -1.59
CA THR A 28 0.13 16.95 -1.77
C THR A 28 -0.28 18.02 -0.76
N PRO A 29 -1.15 18.97 -1.15
CA PRO A 29 -1.68 19.96 -0.22
C PRO A 29 -2.26 19.25 1.01
N LEU A 30 -1.98 19.78 2.20
CA LEU A 30 -2.45 19.28 3.49
C LEU A 30 -3.95 18.97 3.39
N GLY A 31 -4.30 17.69 3.47
CA GLY A 31 -5.67 17.19 3.36
C GLY A 31 -6.01 16.36 2.12
N GLN A 32 -5.13 16.29 1.10
CA GLN A 32 -5.34 15.39 -0.05
C GLN A 32 -4.50 14.11 0.04
N PRO A 33 -5.12 12.91 -0.16
CA PRO A 33 -4.40 11.65 -0.13
C PRO A 33 -3.34 11.63 -1.24
N SER A 34 -2.17 11.07 -0.92
CA SER A 34 -1.17 10.81 -1.94
C SER A 34 -1.72 9.87 -3.02
N LEU A 35 -1.14 9.88 -4.23
CA LEU A 35 -1.59 8.99 -5.31
C LEU A 35 -1.61 7.52 -4.86
N ASP A 36 -0.57 7.07 -4.18
CA ASP A 36 -0.46 5.67 -3.74
C ASP A 36 -1.43 5.36 -2.61
N GLU A 37 -1.69 6.30 -1.71
CA GLU A 37 -2.73 6.18 -0.69
C GLU A 37 -4.13 6.09 -1.31
N ALA A 38 -4.42 6.94 -2.29
CA ALA A 38 -5.68 6.88 -3.03
C ALA A 38 -5.85 5.55 -3.76
N LYS A 39 -4.80 5.04 -4.39
CA LYS A 39 -4.82 3.70 -4.99
C LYS A 39 -5.07 2.62 -3.96
N VAL A 40 -4.41 2.67 -2.79
CA VAL A 40 -4.63 1.68 -1.72
C VAL A 40 -6.08 1.70 -1.26
N GLN A 41 -6.68 2.88 -1.06
CA GLN A 41 -8.08 2.99 -0.66
C GLN A 41 -9.05 2.43 -1.71
N ILE A 42 -8.82 2.75 -3.00
CA ILE A 42 -9.62 2.19 -4.11
C ILE A 42 -9.52 0.66 -4.14
N TRP A 43 -8.30 0.12 -4.05
CA TRP A 43 -8.08 -1.32 -4.05
C TRP A 43 -8.64 -2.01 -2.81
N CYS A 44 -8.57 -1.35 -1.64
CA CYS A 44 -9.15 -1.86 -0.41
C CYS A 44 -10.68 -1.98 -0.51
N ALA A 45 -11.37 -0.91 -0.93
CA ALA A 45 -12.81 -0.93 -1.12
C ALA A 45 -13.23 -1.98 -2.15
N THR A 46 -12.45 -2.10 -3.23
CA THR A 46 -12.66 -3.14 -4.24
C THR A 46 -12.53 -4.54 -3.66
N ALA A 47 -11.47 -4.81 -2.89
CA ALA A 47 -11.25 -6.12 -2.28
C ALA A 47 -12.35 -6.47 -1.27
N ARG A 48 -12.74 -5.51 -0.41
CA ARG A 48 -13.85 -5.67 0.53
C ARG A 48 -15.16 -5.99 -0.18
N TYR A 49 -15.48 -5.27 -1.26
CA TYR A 49 -16.64 -5.56 -2.09
C TYR A 49 -16.58 -6.99 -2.63
N VAL A 50 -15.48 -7.41 -3.27
CA VAL A 50 -15.37 -8.77 -3.83
C VAL A 50 -15.49 -9.85 -2.76
N TYR A 51 -14.94 -9.61 -1.56
CA TYR A 51 -15.07 -10.54 -0.44
C TYR A 51 -16.50 -10.62 0.11
N ALA A 52 -17.19 -9.49 0.24
CA ALA A 52 -18.59 -9.47 0.62
C ALA A 52 -19.47 -10.19 -0.42
N ASP A 53 -19.24 -9.86 -1.69
CA ASP A 53 -19.90 -10.42 -2.87
C ASP A 53 -19.69 -11.95 -3.02
N ALA A 54 -18.58 -12.48 -2.51
CA ALA A 54 -18.28 -13.91 -2.48
C ALA A 54 -18.65 -14.60 -1.15
N GLY A 55 -19.23 -13.88 -0.18
CA GLY A 55 -19.58 -14.42 1.13
C GLY A 55 -18.36 -14.88 1.95
N ARG A 56 -17.26 -14.11 1.92
CA ARG A 56 -16.01 -14.38 2.64
C ARG A 56 -15.59 -13.21 3.54
N PRO A 57 -16.40 -12.80 4.54
CA PRO A 57 -16.09 -11.66 5.40
C PRO A 57 -14.80 -11.85 6.23
N GLN A 58 -14.39 -13.09 6.52
CA GLN A 58 -13.15 -13.39 7.25
C GLN A 58 -11.89 -12.88 6.54
N LEU A 59 -11.91 -12.80 5.21
CA LEU A 59 -10.78 -12.29 4.42
C LEU A 59 -10.67 -10.77 4.46
N GLN A 60 -11.72 -10.06 4.88
CA GLN A 60 -11.66 -8.60 5.02
C GLN A 60 -10.73 -8.18 6.17
N ARG A 61 -10.61 -9.01 7.22
CA ARG A 61 -9.77 -8.74 8.39
C ARG A 61 -8.27 -8.88 8.09
N SER A 62 -7.90 -9.64 7.07
CA SER A 62 -6.50 -9.79 6.65
C SER A 62 -6.03 -8.71 5.68
N LEU A 63 -6.95 -7.86 5.19
CA LEU A 63 -6.61 -6.78 4.27
C LEU A 63 -5.79 -5.70 4.97
N ARG A 64 -4.65 -5.38 4.38
CA ARG A 64 -3.78 -4.27 4.82
C ARG A 64 -4.10 -3.04 4.00
N CYS A 65 -5.08 -2.27 4.44
CA CYS A 65 -5.56 -1.06 3.76
C CYS A 65 -4.95 0.24 4.28
N GLU A 66 -3.98 0.14 5.19
CA GLU A 66 -3.39 1.28 5.88
C GLU A 66 -2.17 1.83 5.14
N GLY A 67 -2.15 3.16 5.01
CA GLY A 67 -1.07 3.92 4.37
C GLY A 67 -0.98 3.72 2.86
N GLY A 68 -0.15 4.55 2.20
CA GLY A 68 0.12 4.47 0.76
C GLY A 68 0.97 3.27 0.32
N ASN A 69 0.92 2.14 1.02
CA ASN A 69 1.75 0.97 0.72
C ASN A 69 1.02 -0.08 -0.13
N LEU A 70 1.09 0.10 -1.45
CA LEU A 70 0.52 -0.85 -2.42
C LEU A 70 1.12 -2.26 -2.32
N GLN A 71 2.40 -2.38 -1.94
CA GLN A 71 3.06 -3.69 -1.85
C GLN A 71 2.56 -4.49 -0.64
N ALA A 72 2.29 -3.83 0.49
CA ALA A 72 1.69 -4.46 1.67
C ALA A 72 0.27 -4.95 1.37
N LEU A 73 -0.52 -4.14 0.66
CA LEU A 73 -1.84 -4.53 0.19
C LEU A 73 -1.74 -5.75 -0.75
N ALA A 74 -0.86 -5.70 -1.75
CA ALA A 74 -0.62 -6.80 -2.67
C ALA A 74 -0.24 -8.11 -1.94
N ALA A 75 0.62 -8.03 -0.91
CA ALA A 75 0.98 -9.17 -0.09
C ALA A 75 -0.24 -9.76 0.66
N SER A 76 -1.15 -8.91 1.14
CA SER A 76 -2.40 -9.37 1.78
C SER A 76 -3.39 -10.01 0.81
N LEU A 77 -3.34 -9.66 -0.49
CA LEU A 77 -4.21 -10.21 -1.53
C LEU A 77 -3.68 -11.50 -2.17
N ARG A 78 -2.38 -11.80 -2.08
CA ARG A 78 -1.77 -13.00 -2.67
C ARG A 78 -2.27 -14.34 -2.11
N PRO A 79 -2.44 -14.53 -0.79
CA PRO A 79 -2.87 -15.81 -0.24
C PRO A 79 -4.37 -16.09 -0.41
N ASP A 80 -5.11 -15.19 -1.07
CA ASP A 80 -6.56 -15.29 -1.22
C ASP A 80 -6.99 -16.34 -2.26
N SER A 81 -7.97 -17.17 -1.90
CA SER A 81 -8.57 -18.20 -2.74
C SER A 81 -9.45 -17.62 -3.87
N LEU A 82 -9.92 -16.37 -3.73
CA LEU A 82 -10.73 -15.69 -4.75
C LEU A 82 -9.88 -15.08 -5.87
N ARG A 83 -8.56 -15.29 -5.85
CA ARG A 83 -7.62 -14.94 -6.92
C ARG A 83 -7.64 -13.45 -7.29
N ILE A 84 -8.08 -12.56 -6.39
CA ILE A 84 -8.16 -11.11 -6.62
C ILE A 84 -6.81 -10.56 -7.10
N TYR A 85 -5.71 -11.01 -6.47
CA TYR A 85 -4.38 -10.59 -6.88
C TYR A 85 -4.07 -10.93 -8.34
N SER A 86 -4.29 -12.18 -8.74
CA SER A 86 -3.90 -12.66 -10.07
C SER A 86 -4.83 -12.22 -11.21
N VAL A 87 -6.13 -12.08 -10.94
CA VAL A 87 -7.15 -11.81 -11.95
C VAL A 87 -7.45 -10.31 -12.07
N LEU A 88 -7.42 -9.57 -10.96
CA LEU A 88 -7.75 -8.14 -10.92
C LEU A 88 -6.51 -7.28 -10.72
N TYR A 89 -5.79 -7.46 -9.61
CA TYR A 89 -4.74 -6.53 -9.18
C TYR A 89 -3.52 -6.53 -10.11
N ALA A 90 -2.87 -7.67 -10.30
CA ALA A 90 -1.63 -7.75 -11.08
C ALA A 90 -1.80 -7.35 -12.56
N PRO A 91 -2.90 -7.72 -13.26
CA PRO A 91 -3.12 -7.28 -14.63
C PRO A 91 -3.33 -5.76 -14.77
N ILE A 92 -3.87 -5.10 -13.75
CA ILE A 92 -4.18 -3.67 -13.75
C ILE A 92 -3.00 -2.85 -13.20
N GLU A 93 -2.63 -3.10 -11.94
CA GLU A 93 -1.66 -2.29 -11.20
C GLU A 93 -0.21 -2.68 -11.53
N ALA A 94 0.14 -3.97 -11.45
CA ALA A 94 1.53 -4.41 -11.61
C ALA A 94 2.05 -4.23 -13.06
N LYS A 95 1.16 -4.34 -14.06
CA LYS A 95 1.52 -4.05 -15.46
C LYS A 95 1.50 -2.55 -15.77
N GLY A 96 0.75 -1.74 -15.00
CA GLY A 96 0.71 -0.28 -15.10
C GLY A 96 0.28 0.30 -16.46
N ARG A 97 -0.19 -0.52 -17.42
CA ARG A 97 -0.47 -0.08 -18.80
C ARG A 97 -1.56 0.98 -18.87
N ILE A 98 -2.49 0.96 -17.92
CA ILE A 98 -3.60 1.91 -17.80
C ILE A 98 -3.13 3.34 -17.49
N TYR A 99 -1.90 3.50 -16.99
CA TYR A 99 -1.34 4.80 -16.61
C TYR A 99 -0.50 5.46 -17.72
N LYS A 100 -0.26 4.75 -18.83
CA LYS A 100 0.61 5.24 -19.91
C LYS A 100 0.03 6.52 -20.53
N GLY A 101 0.81 7.59 -20.51
CA GLY A 101 0.42 8.90 -21.07
C GLY A 101 -0.41 9.78 -20.12
N LEU A 102 -0.74 9.31 -18.92
CA LEU A 102 -1.50 10.08 -17.94
C LEU A 102 -0.55 10.87 -17.03
N LYS A 103 -0.65 12.19 -17.06
CA LYS A 103 0.17 13.11 -16.25
C LYS A 103 -0.51 13.49 -14.93
N ASP A 104 -1.84 13.59 -14.94
CA ASP A 104 -2.62 14.03 -13.78
C ASP A 104 -2.99 12.88 -12.86
N ASN A 105 -2.81 13.07 -11.56
CA ASN A 105 -3.24 12.12 -10.53
C ASN A 105 -4.75 11.76 -10.62
N PRO A 106 -5.69 12.71 -10.75
CA PRO A 106 -7.10 12.35 -10.90
C PRO A 106 -7.35 11.49 -12.14
N ALA A 107 -6.71 11.80 -13.28
CA ALA A 107 -6.85 11.01 -14.50
C ALA A 107 -6.35 9.56 -14.32
N ARG A 108 -5.23 9.37 -13.58
CA ARG A 108 -4.73 8.03 -13.22
C ARG A 108 -5.72 7.27 -12.34
N LEU A 109 -6.31 7.93 -11.35
CA LEU A 109 -7.29 7.30 -10.45
C LEU A 109 -8.59 6.96 -11.19
N THR A 110 -9.09 7.84 -12.06
CA THR A 110 -10.24 7.54 -12.92
C THR A 110 -9.97 6.35 -13.85
N ALA A 111 -8.77 6.28 -14.44
CA ALA A 111 -8.37 5.15 -15.28
C ALA A 111 -8.31 3.84 -14.48
N LEU A 112 -7.84 3.89 -13.23
CA LEU A 112 -7.84 2.75 -12.31
C LEU A 112 -9.27 2.27 -12.01
N VAL A 113 -10.16 3.17 -11.59
CA VAL A 113 -11.56 2.84 -11.30
C VAL A 113 -12.22 2.21 -12.52
N LYS A 114 -12.08 2.82 -13.71
CA LYS A 114 -12.64 2.29 -14.96
C LYS A 114 -12.13 0.89 -15.29
N ALA A 115 -10.83 0.63 -15.09
CA ALA A 115 -10.24 -0.67 -15.33
C ALA A 115 -10.76 -1.74 -14.36
N ILE A 116 -10.90 -1.40 -13.07
CA ILE A 116 -11.45 -2.27 -12.02
C ILE A 116 -12.89 -2.63 -12.35
N ILE A 117 -13.76 -1.62 -12.55
CA ILE A 117 -15.18 -1.82 -12.84
C ILE A 117 -15.37 -2.62 -14.13
N GLY A 118 -14.62 -2.29 -15.18
CA GLY A 118 -14.65 -3.03 -16.44
C GLY A 118 -14.29 -4.51 -16.27
N LYS A 119 -13.28 -4.84 -15.46
CA LYS A 119 -12.93 -6.23 -15.15
C LYS A 119 -13.97 -6.93 -14.28
N LEU A 120 -14.51 -6.26 -13.26
CA LEU A 120 -15.54 -6.84 -12.40
C LEU A 120 -16.84 -7.12 -13.16
N LYS A 121 -17.25 -6.20 -14.05
CA LYS A 121 -18.44 -6.33 -14.92
C LYS A 121 -18.26 -7.40 -16.01
N ALA A 122 -17.03 -7.64 -16.47
CA ALA A 122 -16.72 -8.74 -17.39
C ALA A 122 -16.78 -10.13 -16.72
N SER A 123 -16.92 -10.22 -15.40
CA SER A 123 -17.02 -11.49 -14.69
C SER A 123 -18.37 -12.18 -14.97
N PRO A 124 -18.38 -13.45 -15.43
CA PRO A 124 -19.62 -14.18 -15.70
C PRO A 124 -20.54 -14.29 -14.48
N ALA A 125 -19.95 -14.36 -13.28
CA ALA A 125 -20.68 -14.48 -12.02
C ALA A 125 -21.50 -13.22 -11.67
N ARG A 126 -21.18 -12.06 -12.26
CA ARG A 126 -21.91 -10.80 -12.05
C ARG A 126 -22.85 -10.51 -13.21
N GLN A 127 -22.49 -10.87 -14.44
CA GLN A 127 -23.37 -10.68 -15.60
C GLN A 127 -24.69 -11.45 -15.49
N ARG A 128 -24.68 -12.60 -14.81
CA ARG A 128 -25.85 -13.47 -14.65
C ARG A 128 -26.75 -13.09 -13.47
N ASP A 129 -26.33 -12.15 -12.62
CA ASP A 129 -27.06 -11.78 -11.41
C ASP A 129 -27.29 -10.26 -11.36
N PRO A 130 -28.53 -9.79 -11.53
CA PRO A 130 -28.85 -8.36 -11.55
C PRO A 130 -28.56 -7.68 -10.21
N ALA A 131 -28.76 -8.35 -9.07
CA ALA A 131 -28.48 -7.76 -7.75
C ALA A 131 -26.97 -7.49 -7.56
N ARG A 132 -26.12 -8.36 -8.11
CA ARG A 132 -24.67 -8.17 -8.07
C ARG A 132 -24.22 -7.03 -8.98
N LEU A 133 -24.94 -6.77 -10.08
CA LEU A 133 -24.69 -5.60 -10.93
C LEU A 133 -25.07 -4.29 -10.24
N GLU A 134 -26.17 -4.26 -9.47
CA GLU A 134 -26.54 -3.09 -8.66
C GLU A 134 -25.50 -2.80 -7.57
N GLY A 135 -25.01 -3.84 -6.89
CA GLY A 135 -23.89 -3.71 -5.94
C GLY A 135 -22.63 -3.15 -6.61
N LEU A 136 -22.35 -3.55 -7.85
CA LEU A 136 -21.22 -3.03 -8.63
C LEU A 136 -21.40 -1.56 -9.04
N GLN A 137 -22.62 -1.12 -9.37
CA GLN A 137 -22.93 0.29 -9.62
C GLN A 137 -22.75 1.13 -8.34
N THR A 138 -23.13 0.58 -7.19
CA THR A 138 -22.90 1.22 -5.89
C THR A 138 -21.42 1.39 -5.60
N LEU A 139 -20.60 0.36 -5.89
CA LEU A 139 -19.15 0.46 -5.78
C LEU A 139 -18.58 1.52 -6.75
N GLU A 140 -19.01 1.51 -8.01
CA GLU A 140 -18.57 2.46 -9.02
C GLU A 140 -18.83 3.91 -8.58
N LYS A 141 -20.02 4.16 -8.03
CA LYS A 141 -20.37 5.47 -7.47
C LYS A 141 -19.44 5.85 -6.31
N LYS A 142 -19.28 4.97 -5.31
CA LYS A 142 -18.39 5.22 -4.15
C LYS A 142 -16.95 5.53 -4.56
N LEU A 143 -16.42 4.78 -5.54
CA LEU A 143 -15.05 4.99 -6.05
C LEU A 143 -14.93 6.29 -6.83
N THR A 144 -15.94 6.63 -7.63
CA THR A 144 -15.98 7.89 -8.39
C THR A 144 -16.08 9.09 -7.45
N ASP A 145 -16.95 9.02 -6.44
CA ASP A 145 -17.10 10.03 -5.40
C ASP A 145 -15.78 10.21 -4.63
N TYR A 146 -15.07 9.12 -4.33
CA TYR A 146 -13.75 9.20 -3.70
C TYR A 146 -12.73 9.92 -4.57
N VAL A 147 -12.68 9.62 -5.86
CA VAL A 147 -11.74 10.30 -6.78
C VAL A 147 -12.04 11.80 -6.88
N GLN A 148 -13.30 12.20 -6.77
CA GLN A 148 -13.71 13.61 -6.82
C GLN A 148 -13.49 14.36 -5.50
N THR A 149 -13.76 13.72 -4.37
CA THR A 149 -13.84 14.37 -3.05
C THR A 149 -12.61 14.11 -2.17
N GLY A 150 -11.86 13.02 -2.43
CA GLY A 150 -10.76 12.58 -1.58
C GLY A 150 -11.19 11.95 -0.24
N LEU A 151 -12.49 11.78 0.03
CA LEU A 151 -12.97 11.13 1.25
C LEU A 151 -12.98 9.60 1.10
N PRO A 152 -12.27 8.86 1.97
CA PRO A 152 -12.08 7.44 1.80
C PRO A 152 -13.42 6.70 1.70
N PRO A 153 -13.54 5.71 0.79
CA PRO A 153 -14.72 4.88 0.66
C PRO A 153 -14.81 3.91 1.85
N THR A 154 -15.25 4.41 3.01
CA THR A 154 -15.61 3.58 4.16
C THR A 154 -17.06 3.15 4.04
N ASP A 155 -17.29 1.84 4.14
CA ASP A 155 -18.59 1.35 4.58
C ASP A 155 -18.80 1.79 6.04
N PRO A 156 -20.05 2.08 6.47
CA PRO A 156 -20.32 2.38 7.86
C PRO A 156 -19.74 1.25 8.71
N ALA A 157 -18.95 1.60 9.73
CA ALA A 157 -18.32 0.64 10.61
C ALA A 157 -19.36 -0.39 11.07
N PRO A 158 -19.05 -1.70 11.08
CA PRO A 158 -19.94 -2.66 11.69
C PRO A 158 -20.15 -2.21 13.14
N ALA A 159 -21.41 -1.96 13.50
CA ALA A 159 -21.78 -1.62 14.87
C ALA A 159 -21.10 -2.62 15.81
N PRO A 160 -20.52 -2.17 16.94
CA PRO A 160 -19.99 -3.10 17.91
C PRO A 160 -21.09 -4.10 18.24
N GLN A 161 -20.79 -5.39 18.01
CA GLN A 161 -21.62 -6.49 18.47
C GLN A 161 -21.67 -6.37 19.98
N ALA A 162 -22.69 -5.68 20.49
CA ALA A 162 -23.06 -5.74 21.88
C ALA A 162 -23.35 -7.22 22.15
N ALA A 163 -22.53 -7.80 23.01
CA ALA A 163 -22.80 -9.10 23.59
C ALA A 163 -24.23 -9.06 24.13
N ALA A 164 -25.10 -9.88 23.55
CA ALA A 164 -26.33 -10.25 24.19
C ALA A 164 -25.94 -11.06 25.43
N ASP A 165 -26.00 -10.42 26.59
CA ASP A 165 -26.14 -11.12 27.85
C ASP A 165 -27.39 -10.58 28.54
N ALA A 166 -28.26 -11.52 28.89
CA ALA A 166 -29.55 -11.28 29.49
C ALA A 166 -29.38 -10.88 30.96
N GLY A 167 -30.12 -9.87 31.40
CA GLY A 167 -30.10 -9.43 32.80
C GLY A 167 -31.25 -8.48 33.11
N SER A 168 -32.40 -9.09 33.40
CA SER A 168 -33.66 -8.49 33.84
C SER A 168 -33.53 -7.48 35.00
N GLY A 169 -34.36 -6.43 35.02
CA GLY A 169 -34.74 -5.78 36.29
C GLY A 169 -34.97 -4.26 36.31
N ALA A 170 -36.24 -3.87 36.23
CA ALA A 170 -36.90 -2.81 37.02
C ALA A 170 -36.52 -1.31 36.87
N GLY A 171 -37.41 -0.57 36.20
CA GLY A 171 -38.19 0.54 36.81
C GLY A 171 -37.58 1.95 36.95
N PRO A 172 -38.42 3.03 36.99
CA PRO A 172 -38.13 4.32 36.35
C PRO A 172 -38.07 5.54 37.31
N ALA A 173 -37.88 6.74 36.73
CA ALA A 173 -37.89 8.12 37.28
C ALA A 173 -36.51 8.62 37.78
N GLU A 174 -36.07 9.87 37.55
CA GLU A 174 -36.78 11.14 37.47
C GLU A 174 -36.27 12.05 36.33
N ALA A 175 -37.20 12.81 35.77
CA ALA A 175 -36.97 14.04 35.05
C ALA A 175 -37.04 15.23 36.03
N ALA A 176 -36.16 16.21 35.89
CA ALA A 176 -36.41 17.56 36.38
C ALA A 176 -35.63 18.58 35.53
N GLU A 177 -36.36 19.18 34.59
CA GLU A 177 -36.08 20.53 34.10
C GLU A 177 -36.22 21.52 35.27
N ALA A 178 -35.34 22.52 35.35
CA ALA A 178 -35.73 23.90 35.64
C ALA A 178 -34.54 24.87 35.49
N SER A 179 -34.76 25.85 34.64
CA SER A 179 -33.91 27.00 34.35
C SER A 179 -33.87 28.05 35.46
N ALA A 180 -32.89 28.94 35.29
CA ALA A 180 -32.87 30.37 35.62
C ALA A 180 -32.31 30.79 36.99
N THR A 181 -31.16 31.48 36.97
CA THR A 181 -31.04 32.97 37.04
C THR A 181 -29.60 33.32 37.42
N GLY A 182 -28.93 34.20 36.66
CA GLY A 182 -27.59 34.74 36.98
C GLY A 182 -27.58 35.63 38.23
N PRO A 183 -26.43 36.23 38.63
CA PRO A 183 -25.61 37.06 37.72
C PRO A 183 -24.08 36.83 37.82
N ALA A 184 -23.37 37.16 36.75
CA ALA A 184 -21.91 37.33 36.75
C ALA A 184 -21.50 38.56 37.58
N PRO A 185 -20.25 38.66 38.09
CA PRO A 185 -19.14 39.05 37.20
C PRO A 185 -17.77 38.45 37.56
N SER A 186 -16.94 38.18 36.56
CA SER A 186 -15.53 38.59 36.53
C SER A 186 -14.83 38.02 35.30
N SER A 187 -14.67 38.89 34.30
CA SER A 187 -13.69 38.74 33.23
C SER A 187 -12.27 38.81 33.81
N ARG A 188 -11.50 37.72 33.73
CA ARG A 188 -10.04 37.74 33.90
C ARG A 188 -9.37 37.20 32.63
N ALA A 189 -8.33 37.92 32.23
CA ALA A 189 -7.52 37.88 31.02
C ALA A 189 -7.05 36.48 30.53
N PRO A 190 -6.64 36.37 29.25
CA PRO A 190 -6.11 35.12 28.68
C PRO A 190 -4.78 34.75 29.35
N ALA A 191 -4.65 33.48 29.71
CA ALA A 191 -3.38 32.88 30.13
C ALA A 191 -2.47 32.74 28.90
N ALA A 192 -1.61 33.73 28.70
CA ALA A 192 -0.46 33.64 27.82
C ALA A 192 0.79 33.22 28.63
N ALA A 193 1.57 32.32 28.03
CA ALA A 193 2.97 32.03 28.32
C ALA A 193 3.29 31.41 29.69
N ALA A 194 3.12 30.09 29.77
CA ALA A 194 3.83 29.27 30.73
C ALA A 194 4.69 28.23 30.02
N GLU A 195 5.63 28.61 29.16
CA GLU A 195 6.72 27.71 28.76
C GLU A 195 8.02 28.48 28.50
N PRO A 196 9.00 28.41 29.42
CA PRO A 196 10.39 28.53 29.00
C PRO A 196 11.37 27.64 29.78
N LEU A 197 10.96 26.47 30.29
CA LEU A 197 11.88 25.56 30.99
C LEU A 197 11.94 24.14 30.40
N LEU A 198 10.85 23.60 29.87
CA LEU A 198 10.86 22.30 29.17
C LEU A 198 11.66 22.38 27.86
N ASP A 199 11.47 23.44 27.08
CA ASP A 199 12.13 23.61 25.78
C ASP A 199 13.67 23.68 25.87
N ARG A 200 14.21 24.12 27.02
CA ARG A 200 15.67 24.23 27.26
C ARG A 200 16.35 22.86 27.37
N PHE A 201 15.65 21.84 27.85
CA PHE A 201 16.18 20.47 28.01
C PHE A 201 15.75 19.54 26.89
N PHE A 202 14.54 19.72 26.35
CA PHE A 202 14.02 18.90 25.27
C PHE A 202 14.59 19.28 23.90
N ALA A 203 14.91 20.55 23.64
CA ALA A 203 15.54 20.97 22.38
C ALA A 203 16.93 20.32 22.13
N PRO A 204 17.89 20.33 23.08
CA PRO A 204 19.18 19.66 22.84
C PRO A 204 19.01 18.14 22.77
N LEU A 205 18.07 17.55 23.52
CA LEU A 205 17.81 16.11 23.50
C LEU A 205 17.16 15.67 22.16
N ALA A 206 16.22 16.45 21.64
CA ALA A 206 15.64 16.26 20.31
C ALA A 206 16.69 16.42 19.21
N LEU A 207 17.63 17.35 19.36
CA LEU A 207 18.75 17.51 18.43
C LEU A 207 19.69 16.30 18.47
N ILE A 208 20.02 15.78 19.66
CA ILE A 208 20.82 14.55 19.80
C ILE A 208 20.10 13.36 19.17
N LEU A 209 18.80 13.17 19.45
CA LEU A 209 18.00 12.10 18.85
C LEU A 209 17.87 12.24 17.34
N SER A 210 17.75 13.47 16.84
CA SER A 210 17.72 13.77 15.41
C SER A 210 19.04 13.38 14.74
N ILE A 211 20.19 13.78 15.31
CA ILE A 211 21.52 13.40 14.81
C ILE A 211 21.71 11.88 14.87
N LEU A 212 21.34 11.25 15.98
CA LEU A 212 21.43 9.80 16.15
C LEU A 212 20.56 9.07 15.11
N SER A 213 19.35 9.57 14.87
CA SER A 213 18.46 9.02 13.84
C SER A 213 19.05 9.14 12.44
N LEU A 214 19.72 10.25 12.13
CA LEU A 214 20.36 10.49 10.84
C LEU A 214 21.55 9.55 10.63
N VAL A 215 22.37 9.35 11.66
CA VAL A 215 23.51 8.42 11.64
C VAL A 215 23.02 6.97 11.46
N LEU A 216 22.01 6.56 12.23
CA LEU A 216 21.41 5.22 12.12
C LEU A 216 20.78 5.00 10.73
N TYR A 217 20.07 6.00 10.21
CA TYR A 217 19.52 5.97 8.86
C TYR A 217 20.61 5.86 7.80
N GLY A 218 21.70 6.63 7.94
CA GLY A 218 22.87 6.57 7.06
C GLY A 218 23.53 5.20 7.09
N MET A 219 23.74 4.62 8.27
CA MET A 219 24.28 3.27 8.42
C MET A 219 23.36 2.20 7.81
N LEU A 220 22.05 2.31 8.01
CA LEU A 220 21.08 1.39 7.42
C LEU A 220 21.10 1.49 5.89
N ARG A 221 21.18 2.70 5.34
CA ARG A 221 21.32 2.93 3.89
C ARG A 221 22.62 2.38 3.33
N LEU A 222 23.73 2.55 4.05
CA LEU A 222 25.02 1.97 3.67
C LEU A 222 24.98 0.45 3.72
N SER A 223 24.38 -0.14 4.75
CA SER A 223 24.14 -1.57 4.89
C SER A 223 23.30 -2.12 3.73
N LEU A 224 22.15 -1.52 3.43
CA LEU A 224 21.29 -1.90 2.30
C LEU A 224 21.99 -1.75 0.95
N ASN A 225 22.81 -0.71 0.78
CA ASN A 225 23.59 -0.54 -0.45
C ASN A 225 24.71 -1.58 -0.56
N ARG A 226 25.30 -2.03 0.55
CA ARG A 226 26.27 -3.14 0.57
C ARG A 226 25.59 -4.46 0.21
N THR A 227 24.46 -4.79 0.84
CA THR A 227 23.72 -6.02 0.55
C THR A 227 23.17 -6.02 -0.88
N LEU A 228 22.65 -4.90 -1.39
CA LEU A 228 22.25 -4.78 -2.79
C LEU A 228 23.44 -4.88 -3.76
N ARG A 229 24.63 -4.37 -3.40
CA ARG A 229 25.85 -4.56 -4.20
C ARG A 229 26.33 -6.01 -4.19
N GLU A 230 26.23 -6.67 -3.05
CA GLU A 230 26.54 -8.10 -2.89
C GLU A 230 25.56 -8.96 -3.67
N LEU A 231 24.28 -8.61 -3.73
CA LEU A 231 23.26 -9.29 -4.55
C LEU A 231 23.35 -8.91 -6.03
N ARG A 232 23.87 -7.72 -6.37
CA ARG A 232 24.11 -7.30 -7.76
C ARG A 232 25.38 -7.93 -8.34
N ARG A 233 26.39 -8.25 -7.52
CA ARG A 233 27.62 -8.94 -7.95
C ARG A 233 27.38 -10.32 -8.60
N PRO A 234 26.46 -11.19 -8.12
CA PRO A 234 26.07 -12.40 -8.84
C PRO A 234 25.12 -12.12 -10.01
N ALA A 235 24.30 -11.07 -9.94
CA ALA A 235 23.33 -10.73 -11.01
C ALA A 235 23.95 -9.98 -12.20
N SER A 236 25.16 -9.44 -12.06
CA SER A 236 25.88 -8.67 -13.09
C SER A 236 27.12 -9.38 -13.64
N SER A 237 27.25 -10.69 -13.46
CA SER A 237 28.08 -11.49 -14.37
C SER A 237 27.31 -11.65 -15.68
N PRO A 238 27.70 -10.98 -16.78
CA PRO A 238 27.17 -11.32 -18.08
C PRO A 238 27.88 -12.60 -18.52
N GLY A 239 27.09 -13.65 -18.81
CA GLY A 239 27.63 -14.86 -19.44
C GLY A 239 28.02 -15.97 -18.47
N GLN A 240 27.02 -16.57 -17.82
CA GLN A 240 27.03 -18.03 -17.72
C GLN A 240 26.11 -18.57 -18.82
N GLU A 241 26.44 -18.22 -20.07
CA GLU A 241 26.09 -19.10 -21.17
C GLU A 241 26.79 -20.42 -20.86
N LEU A 242 26.03 -21.43 -20.45
CA LEU A 242 26.51 -22.80 -20.37
C LEU A 242 27.21 -23.10 -21.70
N THR A 243 28.54 -23.18 -21.68
CA THR A 243 29.34 -23.59 -22.83
C THR A 243 28.77 -24.93 -23.31
N ALA A 244 28.82 -25.19 -24.63
CA ALA A 244 28.25 -26.41 -25.20
C ALA A 244 28.68 -27.69 -24.45
N ALA A 245 29.91 -27.71 -23.92
CA ALA A 245 30.43 -28.78 -23.05
C ALA A 245 29.68 -28.93 -21.71
N GLN A 246 29.26 -27.83 -21.09
CA GLN A 246 28.53 -27.85 -19.83
C GLN A 246 27.06 -28.25 -20.02
N ARG A 247 26.47 -27.94 -21.18
CA ARG A 247 25.15 -28.47 -21.57
C ARG A 247 25.20 -29.98 -21.79
N GLN A 248 26.23 -30.48 -22.47
CA GLN A 248 26.43 -31.93 -22.66
C GLN A 248 26.60 -32.66 -21.33
N GLN A 249 27.34 -32.09 -20.36
CA GLN A 249 27.45 -32.68 -19.03
C GLN A 249 26.12 -32.72 -18.27
N VAL A 250 25.29 -31.68 -18.38
CA VAL A 250 23.96 -31.67 -17.76
C VAL A 250 23.05 -32.70 -18.43
N GLU A 251 23.09 -32.81 -19.76
CA GLU A 251 22.32 -33.80 -20.51
C GLU A 251 22.75 -35.24 -20.16
N GLU A 252 24.04 -35.52 -20.01
CA GLU A 252 24.54 -36.83 -19.58
C GLU A 252 24.09 -37.19 -18.16
N VAL A 253 24.15 -36.23 -17.23
CA VAL A 253 23.70 -36.44 -15.85
C VAL A 253 22.20 -36.68 -15.80
N VAL A 254 21.42 -35.93 -16.59
CA VAL A 254 19.96 -36.12 -16.69
C VAL A 254 19.64 -37.47 -17.33
N ALA A 255 20.28 -37.84 -18.42
CA ALA A 255 20.09 -39.13 -19.09
C ALA A 255 20.41 -40.31 -18.16
N ARG A 256 21.47 -40.19 -17.37
CA ARG A 256 21.85 -41.20 -16.37
C ARG A 256 20.80 -41.32 -15.26
N ARG A 257 20.27 -40.21 -14.75
CA ARG A 257 19.21 -40.21 -13.73
C ARG A 257 17.89 -40.75 -14.25
N VAL A 258 17.54 -40.46 -15.50
CA VAL A 258 16.34 -41.00 -16.15
C VAL A 258 16.49 -42.51 -16.36
N ALA A 259 17.66 -42.98 -16.81
CA ALA A 259 17.93 -44.41 -16.95
C ALA A 259 17.92 -45.15 -15.60
N GLU A 260 18.44 -44.54 -14.54
CA GLU A 260 18.37 -45.06 -13.17
C GLU A 260 16.91 -45.11 -12.67
N ALA A 261 16.11 -44.07 -12.93
CA ALA A 261 14.69 -44.03 -12.56
C ALA A 261 13.84 -45.07 -13.33
N LEU A 262 14.14 -45.27 -14.62
CA LEU A 262 13.47 -46.29 -15.44
C LEU A 262 13.85 -47.71 -15.04
N ARG A 263 15.09 -47.95 -14.56
CA ARG A 263 15.49 -49.25 -13.97
C ARG A 263 14.91 -49.48 -12.58
N ALA A 264 14.71 -48.41 -11.81
CA ALA A 264 14.10 -48.47 -10.49
C ALA A 264 12.56 -48.54 -10.54
N ALA A 265 11.95 -48.33 -11.71
CA ALA A 265 10.52 -48.53 -11.91
C ALA A 265 10.22 -50.04 -11.88
N PRO A 266 9.48 -50.55 -10.88
CA PRO A 266 9.09 -51.95 -10.86
C PRO A 266 8.18 -52.23 -12.05
N ALA A 267 8.46 -53.30 -12.80
CA ALA A 267 7.56 -53.83 -13.80
C ALA A 267 6.20 -54.05 -13.12
N GLY A 268 5.18 -53.32 -13.58
CA GLY A 268 3.82 -53.46 -13.09
C GLY A 268 3.37 -54.93 -13.21
N PRO A 269 2.54 -55.41 -12.26
CA PRO A 269 2.18 -56.82 -12.20
C PRO A 269 1.48 -57.24 -13.50
N PRO A 270 1.68 -58.49 -13.96
CA PRO A 270 0.91 -59.02 -15.08
C PRO A 270 -0.58 -58.98 -14.73
N ALA A 271 -1.36 -58.48 -15.67
CA ALA A 271 -2.81 -58.44 -15.57
C ALA A 271 -3.38 -59.85 -15.62
N GLU A 272 -4.03 -60.26 -14.54
CA GLU A 272 -5.16 -61.20 -14.50
C GLU A 272 -6.20 -60.66 -13.51
#